data_AF-A0A521FFM6-F1
#
_entry.id   AF-A0A521FFM6-F1
#
_cell.length_a   1.000
_cell.length_b   1.000
_cell.length_c   1.000
_cell.angle_alpha   90.00
_cell.angle_beta   90.00
_cell.angle_gamma   90.00
#
_symmetry.space_group_name_H-M   'P 1'
#
loop_
_entity.id
_entity.type
_entity.pdbx_description
1 polymer ?
#
loop_
_entity_poly.entity_id
_entity_poly.type
_entity_poly.pdbx_seq_one_letter_code
_entity_poly.pdbx_strand_id
1 'polypeptide(L)' 'MEHRVEVIWTCAPCEVGGRDADEGGDDPRCWNCDGPVVVVGRPAVLQTVPESDAA' A
#
# COMPACT_ATOMS: atom_id res chain seq x y z
N MET A 1 -19.88 3.66 -4.88
CA MET A 1 -18.47 3.50 -5.30
C MET A 1 -17.69 3.11 -4.07
N GLU A 2 -16.92 2.05 -4.15
CA GLU A 2 -16.10 1.56 -3.05
C GLU A 2 -14.70 2.15 -3.19
N HIS A 3 -14.15 2.67 -2.09
CA HIS A 3 -12.81 3.28 -2.07
C HIS A 3 -11.83 2.26 -1.51
N ARG A 4 -10.88 1.80 -2.32
CA ARG A 4 -9.80 0.90 -1.90
C ARG A 4 -8.53 1.70 -1.66
N VAL A 5 -7.94 1.52 -0.49
CA VAL A 5 -6.64 2.10 -0.14
C VAL A 5 -5.56 1.11 -0.60
N GLU A 6 -4.79 1.48 -1.62
CA GLU A 6 -3.73 0.62 -2.17
C GLU A 6 -2.36 1.03 -1.62
N VAL A 7 -1.67 0.06 -1.01
CA VAL A 7 -0.28 0.19 -0.56
C VAL A 7 0.61 -0.53 -1.57
N ILE A 8 1.77 0.04 -1.89
CA ILE A 8 2.71 -0.56 -2.84
C ILE A 8 3.81 -1.27 -2.08
N TRP A 9 4.04 -2.54 -2.39
CA TRP A 9 5.11 -3.36 -1.83
C TRP A 9 5.99 -3.96 -2.91
N THR A 10 7.27 -4.18 -2.60
CA THR A 10 8.23 -4.78 -3.54
C THR A 10 9.17 -5.77 -2.86
N CYS A 11 9.53 -6.81 -3.60
CA CYS A 11 10.59 -7.75 -3.25
C CYS A 11 11.93 -7.24 -3.80
N ALA A 12 12.91 -6.91 -2.95
CA ALA A 12 14.19 -6.37 -3.40
C ALA A 12 15.00 -7.35 -4.28
N PRO A 13 15.09 -8.66 -3.97
CA PRO A 13 15.79 -9.62 -4.84
C PRO A 13 15.16 -9.79 -6.23
N CYS A 14 13.84 -9.67 -6.34
CA CYS A 14 13.13 -9.97 -7.57
C CYS A 14 12.70 -8.74 -8.35
N GLU A 15 12.71 -7.55 -7.72
CA GLU A 15 12.22 -6.29 -8.28
C GLU A 15 10.78 -6.35 -8.80
N VAL A 16 9.94 -7.18 -8.16
CA VAL A 16 8.51 -7.33 -8.49
C VAL A 16 7.62 -7.01 -7.31
N GLY A 17 6.37 -6.63 -7.61
CA GLY A 17 5.35 -6.33 -6.62
C GLY A 17 5.00 -7.53 -5.73
N GLY A 18 4.46 -7.24 -4.54
CA GLY A 18 3.83 -8.25 -3.69
C GLY A 18 2.47 -8.70 -4.23
N ARG A 19 2.04 -9.90 -3.83
CA ARG A 19 0.65 -10.33 -3.90
C ARG A 19 -0.09 -9.74 -2.70
N ASP A 20 -1.32 -9.30 -2.92
CA ASP A 20 -2.21 -8.93 -1.82
C ASP A 20 -2.37 -10.12 -0.87
N ALA A 21 -2.45 -9.83 0.42
CA ALA A 21 -2.88 -10.81 1.40
C ALA A 21 -4.38 -11.06 1.20
N ASP A 22 -4.79 -12.33 1.16
CA ASP A 22 -6.21 -12.70 1.16
C ASP A 22 -6.88 -12.19 2.45
N GLU A 23 -8.21 -12.00 2.45
CA GLU A 23 -8.94 -11.53 3.64
C GLU A 23 -8.72 -12.49 4.83
N GLY A 24 -7.89 -12.05 5.78
CA GLY A 24 -7.50 -12.83 6.98
C GLY A 24 -6.19 -13.62 6.84
N GLY A 25 -5.45 -13.47 5.74
CA GLY A 25 -4.17 -14.13 5.48
C GLY A 25 -2.93 -13.35 5.95
N ASP A 26 -1.80 -14.07 5.99
CA ASP A 26 -0.46 -13.57 6.34
C ASP A 26 -0.02 -12.33 5.52
N ASP A 27 1.01 -11.62 6.01
CA ASP A 27 1.64 -10.49 5.34
C ASP A 27 1.88 -10.72 3.83
N PRO A 28 1.77 -9.68 2.98
CA PRO A 28 1.96 -9.80 1.54
C PRO A 28 3.32 -10.45 1.19
N ARG A 29 3.34 -11.24 0.11
CA ARG A 29 4.53 -12.01 -0.34
C ARG A 29 4.86 -11.78 -1.80
N CYS A 30 6.10 -12.04 -2.20
CA CYS A 30 6.54 -11.89 -3.58
C CYS A 30 5.82 -12.86 -4.54
N TRP A 31 5.37 -12.39 -5.71
CA TRP A 31 4.79 -13.25 -6.75
C TRP A 31 5.73 -14.37 -7.21
N ASN A 32 7.04 -14.09 -7.29
CA ASN A 32 8.01 -14.99 -7.93
C ASN A 32 8.66 -15.98 -6.97
N CYS A 33 9.09 -15.51 -5.81
CA CYS A 33 9.90 -16.31 -4.88
C CYS A 33 9.20 -16.63 -3.57
N ASP A 34 7.96 -16.14 -3.36
CA ASP A 34 7.23 -16.18 -2.08
C ASP A 34 8.01 -15.56 -0.90
N GLY A 35 9.08 -14.83 -1.19
CA GLY A 35 9.89 -14.13 -0.20
C GLY A 35 9.21 -12.87 0.36
N PRO A 36 9.80 -12.27 1.40
CA PRO A 36 9.26 -11.08 2.04
C PRO A 36 9.26 -9.88 1.09
N VAL A 37 8.26 -9.02 1.24
CA VAL A 37 8.17 -7.72 0.54
C VAL A 37 8.19 -6.58 1.56
N VAL A 38 8.60 -5.40 1.11
CA VAL A 38 8.61 -4.19 1.94
C VAL A 38 7.74 -3.12 1.32
N VAL A 39 7.11 -2.28 2.15
CA VAL A 39 6.33 -1.13 1.69
C VAL A 39 7.27 -0.11 1.06
N VAL A 40 6.99 0.28 -0.18
CA VAL A 40 7.73 1.33 -0.91
C VAL A 40 6.88 2.55 -1.23
N GLY A 41 5.55 2.42 -1.13
CA GLY A 41 4.62 3.52 -1.37
C GLY A 41 3.41 3.39 -0.46
N ARG A 42 3.06 4.48 0.22
CA ARG A 42 1.81 4.58 0.97
C ARG A 42 0.92 5.61 0.28
N PRO A 43 -0.39 5.36 0.17
CA PRO A 43 -1.30 6.36 -0.36
C PRO A 43 -1.30 7.56 0.58
N ALA A 44 -1.06 8.74 0.03
CA ALA A 44 -1.18 10.01 0.74
C ALA A 44 -2.56 10.59 0.44
N VAL A 45 -3.35 10.82 1.48
CA VAL A 45 -4.59 11.61 1.34
C VAL A 45 -4.21 13.07 1.48
N LEU A 46 -4.54 13.89 0.48
CA LEU A 46 -4.44 15.35 0.60
C LEU A 46 -5.43 15.80 1.68
N GLN A 47 -4.92 16.24 2.83
CA GLN A 47 -5.75 16.86 3.84
C GLN A 47 -6.11 18.27 3.36
N THR A 48 -7.37 18.51 3.02
CA THR A 48 -7.86 19.87 2.83
C THR A 48 -7.78 20.59 4.16
N VAL A 49 -6.85 21.54 4.29
CA VAL A 49 -6.82 22.47 5.43
C VAL A 49 -8.14 23.24 5.37
N PRO A 50 -9.03 23.14 6.37
CA PRO A 50 -10.21 23.99 6.40
C PRO A 50 -9.73 25.44 6.45
N GLU A 51 -10.15 26.24 5.48
CA GLU A 51 -9.94 27.68 5.48
C GLU A 51 -10.57 28.21 6.77
N SER A 52 -9.73 28.68 7.69
CA SER A 52 -10.20 29.29 8.93
C SER A 52 -10.93 30.57 8.53
N ASP A 53 -12.26 30.56 8.60
CA ASP A 53 -13.09 31.77 8.52
C ASP A 53 -12.67 32.71 9.67
N ALA A 54 -11.68 33.54 9.39
CA ALA A 54 -11.37 34.71 10.18
C ALA A 54 -12.33 35.82 9.72
N ALA A 55 -13.49 35.90 10.38
CA ALA A 55 -14.40 37.04 10.32
C ALA A 55 -15.04 37.27 11.69
#